data_AF-A0A351QB75-F1
#
_entry.id   AF-A0A351QB75-F1
#
_cell.length_a   1.000
_cell.length_b   1.000
_cell.length_c   1.000
_cell.angle_alpha   90.00
_cell.angle_beta   90.00
_cell.angle_gamma   90.00
#
_symmetry.space_group_name_H-M   'P 1'
#
loop_
_entity.id
_entity.type
_entity.pdbx_description
1 polymer ?
#
loop_
_entity_poly.entity_id
_entity_poly.type
_entity_poly.pdbx_seq_one_letter_code
_entity_poly.pdbx_strand_id
1 'polypeptide(L)'
;MAKLKLTKNEQKTQKDALKMYQRYLPTLTLKKQQLQSEIRAIDEKAKSVRAEKKALEEDFEKWISVFGEKDAFKPDMVTVKNIKKGWGNIAGVKIPVYEGADFGRGDYNLYSTPLWIDMAADRMEKALELDLEAEVLDEQVRLLAKELRTTTQRV
;
A
#
# COMPACT_ATOMS: atom_id res chain seq x y z
N MET A 1 20.57 -8.59 36.44
CA MET A 1 19.27 -9.20 36.81
C MET A 1 18.95 -8.78 38.23
N ALA A 2 17.73 -8.31 38.50
CA ALA A 2 17.34 -7.92 39.86
C ALA A 2 17.35 -9.16 40.78
N LYS A 3 17.82 -9.00 42.02
CA LYS A 3 17.96 -10.09 43.00
C LYS A 3 16.55 -10.55 43.43
N LEU A 4 16.13 -11.74 42.99
CA LEU A 4 14.83 -12.33 43.34
C LEU A 4 14.73 -12.56 44.85
N LYS A 5 13.63 -12.11 45.47
CA LYS A 5 13.37 -12.35 46.90
C LYS A 5 12.88 -13.79 47.09
N LEU A 6 13.65 -14.63 47.75
CA LEU A 6 13.29 -16.04 48.00
C LEU A 6 12.23 -16.17 49.12
N THR A 7 11.02 -15.65 48.88
CA THR A 7 9.90 -15.65 49.83
C THR A 7 8.68 -16.35 49.23
N LYS A 8 7.81 -16.92 50.08
CA LYS A 8 6.54 -17.53 49.63
C LYS A 8 5.63 -16.53 48.89
N ASN A 9 5.67 -15.25 49.29
CA ASN A 9 4.90 -14.20 48.64
C ASN A 9 5.40 -13.93 47.22
N GLU A 10 6.72 -13.83 47.02
CA GLU A 10 7.32 -13.69 45.69
C GLU A 10 6.95 -14.89 44.80
N GLN A 11 7.01 -16.12 45.32
CA GLN A 11 6.62 -17.32 44.57
C GLN A 11 5.15 -17.25 44.11
N LYS A 12 4.24 -16.75 44.95
CA LYS A 12 2.83 -16.56 44.58
C LYS A 12 2.70 -15.52 43.45
N THR A 13 3.34 -14.37 43.59
CA THR A 13 3.33 -13.31 42.56
C THR A 13 3.84 -13.83 41.20
N GLN A 14 4.91 -14.61 41.19
CA GLN A 14 5.45 -15.21 39.97
C GLN A 14 4.49 -16.24 39.35
N LYS A 15 3.80 -17.05 40.16
CA LYS A 15 2.77 -17.99 39.66
C LYS A 15 1.56 -17.28 39.06
N ASP A 16 1.10 -16.21 39.71
CA ASP A 16 -0.03 -15.42 39.23
C ASP A 16 0.33 -14.71 37.92
N ALA A 17 1.54 -14.15 37.82
CA ALA A 17 2.08 -13.56 36.59
C ALA A 17 2.20 -14.60 35.46
N LEU A 18 2.74 -15.79 35.74
CA LEU A 18 2.85 -16.87 34.76
C LEU A 18 1.48 -17.29 34.21
N LYS A 19 0.48 -17.47 35.08
CA LYS A 19 -0.89 -17.83 34.69
C LYS A 19 -1.50 -16.74 33.80
N MET A 20 -1.24 -15.47 34.12
CA MET A 20 -1.68 -14.34 33.33
C MET A 20 -1.03 -14.34 31.93
N TYR A 21 0.30 -14.52 31.85
CA TYR A 21 1.01 -14.56 30.56
C TYR A 21 0.57 -15.72 29.68
N GLN A 22 0.41 -16.93 30.25
CA GLN A 22 -0.10 -18.10 29.52
C GLN A 22 -1.49 -17.88 28.92
N ARG A 23 -2.32 -17.05 29.57
CA ARG A 23 -3.66 -16.70 29.07
C ARG A 23 -3.64 -15.68 27.94
N TYR A 24 -2.72 -14.71 27.97
CA TYR A 24 -2.66 -13.63 26.97
C TYR A 24 -1.80 -13.94 25.74
N LEU A 25 -0.78 -14.78 25.88
CA LEU A 25 0.14 -15.15 24.80
C LEU A 25 -0.57 -15.74 23.55
N PRO A 26 -1.61 -16.59 23.68
CA PRO A 26 -2.35 -17.09 22.52
C PRO A 26 -3.00 -15.97 21.71
N THR A 27 -3.61 -14.99 22.37
CA THR A 27 -4.27 -13.85 21.69
C THR A 27 -3.26 -12.98 20.93
N LEU A 28 -2.07 -12.75 21.51
CA LEU A 28 -1.01 -12.00 20.84
C LEU A 28 -0.44 -12.77 19.63
N THR A 29 -0.30 -14.09 19.76
CA THR A 29 0.09 -14.97 18.64
C THR A 29 -0.92 -14.92 17.50
N LEU A 30 -2.22 -14.91 17.83
CA LEU A 30 -3.31 -14.82 16.86
C LEU A 30 -3.29 -13.47 16.13
N LYS A 31 -3.13 -12.36 16.85
CA LYS A 31 -2.95 -11.02 16.23
C LYS A 31 -1.73 -10.99 15.31
N LYS A 32 -0.61 -11.60 15.71
CA LYS A 32 0.60 -11.71 14.87
C LYS A 32 0.31 -12.46 13.57
N GLN A 33 -0.37 -13.60 13.65
CA GLN A 33 -0.74 -14.40 12.47
C GLN A 33 -1.65 -13.62 11.52
N GLN A 34 -2.66 -12.93 12.06
CA GLN A 34 -3.55 -12.09 11.26
C GLN A 34 -2.79 -10.96 10.55
N LEU A 35 -1.91 -10.23 11.25
CA LEU A 35 -1.07 -9.21 10.62
C LEU A 35 -0.19 -9.78 9.51
N GLN A 36 0.37 -10.98 9.70
CA GLN A 36 1.19 -11.64 8.68
C GLN A 36 0.40 -12.04 7.43
N SER A 37 -0.81 -12.56 7.58
CA SER A 37 -1.65 -12.91 6.43
C SER A 37 -2.09 -11.68 5.64
N GLU A 38 -2.47 -10.60 6.34
CA GLU A 38 -2.89 -9.35 5.69
C GLU A 38 -1.74 -8.69 4.93
N ILE A 39 -0.53 -8.65 5.51
CA ILE A 39 0.66 -8.14 4.81
C ILE A 39 0.93 -8.92 3.52
N ARG A 40 0.79 -10.25 3.54
CA ARG A 40 1.00 -11.07 2.34
C ARG A 40 -0.04 -10.76 1.27
N ALA A 41 -1.31 -10.66 1.64
CA ALA A 41 -2.39 -10.34 0.70
C ALA A 41 -2.19 -8.97 0.04
N ILE A 42 -1.77 -7.96 0.82
CA ILE A 42 -1.51 -6.61 0.30
C ILE A 42 -0.27 -6.61 -0.61
N ASP A 43 0.80 -7.34 -0.26
CA ASP A 43 2.00 -7.45 -1.10
C ASP A 43 1.70 -8.16 -2.44
N GLU A 44 0.87 -9.19 -2.44
CA GLU A 44 0.39 -9.84 -3.66
C GLU A 44 -0.44 -8.88 -4.52
N LYS A 45 -1.32 -8.10 -3.92
CA LYS A 45 -2.10 -7.07 -4.63
C LYS A 45 -1.19 -5.97 -5.20
N ALA A 46 -0.21 -5.49 -4.44
CA ALA A 46 0.74 -4.48 -4.92
C ALA A 46 1.54 -5.00 -6.12
N LYS A 47 1.93 -6.29 -6.10
CA LYS A 47 2.59 -6.94 -7.25
C LYS A 47 1.68 -7.03 -8.47
N SER A 48 0.40 -7.35 -8.30
CA SER A 48 -0.54 -7.42 -9.44
C SER A 48 -0.76 -6.05 -10.07
N VAL A 49 -0.97 -5.00 -9.26
CA VAL A 49 -1.16 -3.61 -9.73
C VAL A 49 0.06 -3.12 -10.52
N ARG A 50 1.28 -3.40 -10.01
CA ARG A 50 2.51 -3.07 -10.73
C ARG A 50 2.67 -3.85 -12.03
N ALA A 51 2.27 -5.12 -12.06
CA ALA A 51 2.31 -5.92 -13.27
C ALA A 51 1.31 -5.41 -14.33
N GLU A 52 0.11 -5.01 -13.90
CA GLU A 52 -0.90 -4.40 -14.76
C GLU A 52 -0.43 -3.08 -15.35
N LYS A 53 0.19 -2.22 -14.52
CA LYS A 53 0.82 -0.98 -14.99
C LYS A 53 1.87 -1.26 -16.07
N LYS A 54 2.77 -2.21 -15.81
CA LYS A 54 3.84 -2.55 -16.76
C LYS A 54 3.27 -3.07 -18.09
N ALA A 55 2.23 -3.89 -18.05
CA ALA A 55 1.55 -4.36 -19.26
C ALA A 55 0.92 -3.20 -20.03
N LEU A 56 0.29 -2.26 -19.32
CA LEU A 56 -0.30 -1.06 -19.91
C LEU A 56 0.76 -0.18 -20.60
N GLU A 57 1.90 0.03 -19.96
CA GLU A 57 3.03 0.79 -20.52
C GLU A 57 3.63 0.11 -21.75
N GLU A 58 3.84 -1.21 -21.72
CA GLU A 58 4.39 -1.97 -22.85
C GLU A 58 3.46 -1.96 -24.08
N ASP A 59 2.16 -2.15 -23.86
CA ASP A 59 1.17 -2.09 -24.93
C ASP A 59 1.05 -0.69 -25.53
N PHE A 60 1.16 0.33 -24.68
CA PHE A 60 1.12 1.72 -25.08
C PHE A 60 2.36 2.14 -25.87
N GLU A 61 3.55 1.71 -25.44
CA GLU A 61 4.80 1.98 -26.16
C GLU A 61 4.82 1.35 -27.56
N LYS A 62 4.35 0.11 -27.69
CA LYS A 62 4.17 -0.55 -29.00
C LYS A 62 3.23 0.26 -29.90
N TRP A 63 2.12 0.74 -29.34
CA TRP A 63 1.15 1.52 -30.09
C TRP A 63 1.73 2.88 -30.54
N ILE A 64 2.39 3.64 -29.65
CA ILE A 64 3.04 4.91 -30.00
C ILE A 64 4.15 4.70 -31.06
N SER A 65 4.90 3.60 -30.98
CA SER A 65 5.99 3.34 -31.92
C SER A 65 5.54 3.30 -33.39
N VAL A 66 4.24 3.04 -33.65
CA VAL A 66 3.62 3.06 -34.98
C VAL A 66 3.45 4.50 -35.51
N PHE A 67 3.32 5.50 -34.64
CA PHE A 67 2.99 6.87 -35.04
C PHE A 67 4.20 7.79 -35.23
N GLY A 68 5.43 7.34 -34.91
CA GLY A 68 6.67 8.06 -35.23
C GLY A 68 6.91 9.41 -34.54
N GLU A 69 5.90 9.99 -33.89
CA GLU A 69 5.90 11.33 -33.31
C GLU A 69 6.03 11.30 -31.77
N LYS A 70 7.03 10.59 -31.23
CA LYS A 70 7.22 10.44 -29.77
C LYS A 70 7.30 11.79 -29.02
N ASP A 71 7.82 12.83 -29.67
CA ASP A 71 8.03 14.16 -29.08
C ASP A 71 6.76 15.04 -29.01
N ALA A 72 5.64 14.60 -29.58
CA ALA A 72 4.40 15.36 -29.57
C ALA A 72 3.67 15.32 -28.21
N PHE A 73 3.96 14.31 -27.37
CA PHE A 73 3.36 14.16 -26.05
C PHE A 73 4.19 14.90 -25.00
N LYS A 74 3.63 15.96 -24.42
CA LYS A 74 4.31 16.79 -23.42
C LYS A 74 3.88 16.42 -21.99
N PRO A 75 4.78 16.55 -20.99
CA PRO A 75 4.48 16.17 -19.60
C PRO A 75 3.37 16.98 -18.92
N ASP A 76 3.03 18.16 -19.45
CA ASP A 76 1.98 19.06 -18.96
C ASP A 76 0.57 18.68 -19.44
N MET A 77 0.44 17.64 -20.29
CA MET A 77 -0.84 17.20 -20.83
C MET A 77 -1.74 16.50 -19.82
N VAL A 78 -1.19 15.87 -18.77
CA VAL A 78 -1.95 15.23 -17.69
C VAL A 78 -1.39 15.68 -16.35
N THR A 79 -2.24 16.30 -15.52
CA THR A 79 -1.88 16.78 -14.19
C THR A 79 -2.78 16.13 -13.15
N VAL A 80 -2.21 15.66 -12.05
CA VAL A 80 -2.99 15.15 -10.92
C VAL A 80 -3.51 16.35 -10.13
N LYS A 81 -4.84 16.57 -10.11
CA LYS A 81 -5.45 17.69 -9.39
C LYS A 81 -5.70 17.36 -7.93
N ASN A 82 -6.18 16.16 -7.64
CA ASN A 82 -6.49 15.74 -6.28
C ASN A 82 -6.37 14.23 -6.13
N ILE A 83 -5.90 13.77 -4.97
CA ILE A 83 -5.81 12.35 -4.64
C ILE A 83 -6.71 12.10 -3.45
N LYS A 84 -7.74 11.26 -3.62
CA LYS A 84 -8.69 10.90 -2.57
C LYS A 84 -8.17 9.68 -1.84
N LYS A 85 -7.80 9.87 -0.57
CA LYS A 85 -7.37 8.79 0.34
C LYS A 85 -8.37 8.67 1.49
N GLY A 86 -8.97 7.50 1.61
CA GLY A 86 -9.79 7.09 2.75
C GLY A 86 -8.95 6.53 3.90
N TRP A 87 -9.62 6.16 4.98
CA TRP A 87 -9.00 5.51 6.14
C TRP A 87 -9.74 4.22 6.50
N GLY A 88 -9.00 3.12 6.55
CA GLY A 88 -9.47 1.81 7.01
C GLY A 88 -8.81 1.41 8.33
N ASN A 89 -9.26 0.28 8.88
CA ASN A 89 -8.68 -0.33 10.06
C ASN A 89 -8.44 -1.83 9.82
N ILE A 90 -7.19 -2.27 9.92
CA ILE A 90 -6.81 -3.68 9.83
C ILE A 90 -6.12 -4.09 11.12
N ALA A 91 -6.67 -5.08 11.83
CA ALA A 91 -6.13 -5.63 13.07
C ALA A 91 -5.78 -4.56 14.15
N GLY A 92 -6.53 -3.45 14.18
CA GLY A 92 -6.33 -2.34 15.11
C GLY A 92 -5.34 -1.27 14.64
N VAL A 93 -4.85 -1.34 13.40
CA VAL A 93 -3.98 -0.35 12.77
C VAL A 93 -4.81 0.49 11.79
N LYS A 94 -4.81 1.80 11.99
CA LYS A 94 -5.39 2.76 11.03
C LYS A 94 -4.51 2.81 9.79
N ILE A 95 -5.07 2.46 8.64
CA ILE A 95 -4.36 2.39 7.36
C ILE A 95 -5.02 3.30 6.31
N PRO A 96 -4.26 3.89 5.37
CA PRO A 96 -4.84 4.63 4.25
C PRO A 96 -5.45 3.67 3.23
N VAL A 97 -6.53 4.07 2.56
CA VAL A 97 -7.16 3.33 1.45
C VAL A 97 -7.27 4.25 0.25
N TYR A 98 -6.97 3.76 -0.95
CA TYR A 98 -7.10 4.54 -2.17
C TYR A 98 -8.58 4.60 -2.58
N GLU A 99 -9.13 5.80 -2.76
CA GLU A 99 -10.54 6.01 -3.15
C GLU A 99 -10.69 6.60 -4.56
N GLY A 100 -9.57 7.01 -5.19
CA GLY A 100 -9.53 7.56 -6.54
C GLY A 100 -8.67 8.82 -6.64
N ALA A 101 -8.50 9.31 -7.85
CA ALA A 101 -7.81 10.56 -8.13
C ALA A 101 -8.58 11.36 -9.18
N ASP A 102 -8.56 12.68 -9.03
CA ASP A 102 -9.11 13.60 -10.02
C ASP A 102 -7.95 14.10 -10.89
N PHE A 103 -8.03 13.85 -12.19
CA PHE A 103 -7.03 14.27 -13.15
C PHE A 103 -7.51 15.48 -13.95
N GLY A 104 -6.56 16.35 -14.30
CA GLY A 104 -6.75 17.49 -15.18
C GLY A 104 -6.01 17.27 -16.49
N ARG A 105 -6.69 17.47 -17.61
CA ARG A 105 -6.03 17.57 -18.91
C ARG A 105 -5.52 18.99 -19.11
N GLY A 106 -4.30 19.12 -19.62
CA GLY A 106 -3.74 20.39 -20.07
C GLY A 106 -4.52 20.93 -21.28
N ASP A 107 -4.47 22.24 -21.48
CA ASP A 107 -5.15 22.90 -22.61
C ASP A 107 -4.31 22.68 -23.89
N TYR A 108 -4.62 21.62 -24.65
CA TYR A 108 -4.00 21.37 -25.95
C TYR A 108 -5.02 21.55 -27.07
N ASN A 109 -4.59 22.20 -28.16
CA ASN A 109 -5.46 22.45 -29.30
C ASN A 109 -5.60 21.17 -30.15
N LEU A 110 -6.77 20.53 -30.03
CA LEU A 110 -7.21 19.30 -30.71
C LEU A 110 -6.99 19.33 -32.24
N TYR A 111 -6.98 20.50 -32.87
CA TYR A 111 -6.77 20.64 -34.32
C TYR A 111 -5.29 20.68 -34.72
N SER A 112 -4.40 20.94 -33.76
CA SER A 112 -2.95 21.03 -33.97
C SER A 112 -2.18 19.83 -33.41
N THR A 113 -2.82 19.01 -32.58
CA THR A 113 -2.24 17.81 -31.98
C THR A 113 -2.71 16.55 -32.69
N PRO A 114 -1.83 15.54 -32.83
CA PRO A 114 -2.23 14.24 -33.37
C PRO A 114 -3.40 13.60 -32.60
N LEU A 115 -4.26 12.88 -33.32
CA LEU A 115 -5.44 12.20 -32.77
C LEU A 115 -5.10 11.18 -31.66
N TRP A 116 -3.87 10.67 -31.66
CA TRP A 116 -3.40 9.69 -30.70
C TRP A 116 -3.11 10.28 -29.31
N ILE A 117 -2.98 11.62 -29.19
CA ILE A 117 -2.64 12.29 -27.93
C ILE A 117 -3.76 12.18 -26.88
N ASP A 118 -5.02 12.19 -27.28
CA ASP A 118 -6.13 12.04 -26.33
C ASP A 118 -6.15 10.63 -25.72
N MET A 119 -5.92 9.61 -26.56
CA MET A 119 -5.78 8.24 -26.07
C MET A 119 -4.50 8.05 -25.25
N ALA A 120 -3.43 8.81 -25.54
CA ALA A 120 -2.23 8.85 -24.72
C ALA A 120 -2.50 9.40 -23.32
N ALA A 121 -3.27 10.50 -23.23
CA ALA A 121 -3.67 11.09 -21.97
C ALA A 121 -4.52 10.11 -21.14
N ASP A 122 -5.50 9.44 -21.75
CA ASP A 122 -6.32 8.41 -21.09
C ASP A 122 -5.50 7.25 -20.51
N ARG A 123 -4.49 6.80 -21.27
CA ARG A 123 -3.62 5.68 -20.86
C ARG A 123 -2.69 6.11 -19.74
N MET A 124 -2.14 7.32 -19.82
CA MET A 124 -1.31 7.88 -18.77
C MET A 124 -2.09 8.12 -17.48
N GLU A 125 -3.34 8.56 -17.58
CA GLU A 125 -4.26 8.72 -16.44
C GLU A 125 -4.44 7.39 -15.69
N LYS A 126 -4.70 6.30 -16.42
CA LYS A 126 -4.81 4.94 -15.85
C LYS A 126 -3.49 4.46 -15.25
N ALA A 127 -2.36 4.73 -15.89
CA ALA A 127 -1.05 4.34 -15.36
C ALA A 127 -0.74 5.08 -14.04
N LEU A 128 -1.08 6.37 -13.97
CA LEU A 128 -0.95 7.18 -12.76
C LEU A 128 -1.91 6.71 -11.65
N GLU A 129 -3.13 6.29 -12.01
CA GLU A 129 -4.07 5.71 -11.05
C GLU A 129 -3.51 4.44 -10.40
N LEU A 130 -2.95 3.53 -11.21
CA LEU A 130 -2.29 2.30 -10.72
C LEU A 130 -1.05 2.61 -9.87
N ASP A 131 -0.28 3.64 -10.21
CA ASP A 131 0.86 4.10 -9.39
C ASP A 131 0.41 4.61 -8.02
N LEU A 132 -0.64 5.43 -8.00
CA LEU A 132 -1.19 5.97 -6.75
C LEU A 132 -1.78 4.85 -5.88
N GLU A 133 -2.46 3.87 -6.48
CA GLU A 133 -2.92 2.70 -5.75
C GLU A 133 -1.74 1.89 -5.17
N ALA A 134 -0.70 1.64 -5.96
CA ALA A 134 0.50 0.93 -5.52
C ALA A 134 1.21 1.64 -4.35
N GLU A 135 1.33 2.97 -4.41
CA GLU A 135 1.93 3.76 -3.33
C GLU A 135 1.13 3.65 -2.02
N VAL A 136 -0.21 3.66 -2.11
CA VAL A 136 -1.07 3.46 -0.94
C VAL A 136 -0.90 2.05 -0.37
N LEU A 137 -0.84 1.01 -1.21
CA LEU A 137 -0.62 -0.37 -0.77
C LEU A 137 0.74 -0.54 -0.07
N ASP A 138 1.80 0.08 -0.61
CA ASP A 138 3.13 0.08 0.04
C ASP A 138 3.09 0.73 1.42
N GLU A 139 2.36 1.85 1.55
CA GLU A 139 2.18 2.52 2.83
C GLU A 139 1.40 1.65 3.82
N GLN A 140 0.37 0.92 3.37
CA GLN A 140 -0.33 -0.06 4.20
C GLN A 140 0.63 -1.13 4.73
N VAL A 141 1.45 -1.73 3.85
CA VAL A 141 2.45 -2.74 4.24
C VAL A 141 3.42 -2.17 5.26
N ARG A 142 3.91 -0.94 5.07
CA ARG A 142 4.83 -0.28 6.00
C ARG A 142 4.25 -0.12 7.40
N LEU A 143 2.99 0.32 7.49
CA LEU A 143 2.29 0.50 8.76
C LEU A 143 2.02 -0.83 9.47
N LEU A 144 1.55 -1.84 8.74
CA LEU A 144 1.29 -3.16 9.29
C LEU A 144 2.59 -3.87 9.71
N ALA A 145 3.68 -3.73 8.97
CA ALA A 145 4.99 -4.29 9.32
C ALA A 145 5.55 -3.67 10.62
N LYS A 146 5.31 -2.37 10.83
CA LYS A 146 5.67 -1.70 12.09
C LYS A 146 4.92 -2.28 13.28
N GLU A 147 3.61 -2.51 13.14
CA GLU A 147 2.79 -3.14 14.21
C GLU A 147 3.10 -4.63 14.39
N LEU A 148 3.45 -5.34 13.31
CA LEU A 148 3.89 -6.72 13.40
C LEU A 148 5.18 -6.84 14.22
N ARG A 149 6.10 -5.89 14.06
CA ARG A 149 7.34 -5.84 14.85
C ARG A 149 7.07 -5.64 16.33
N THR A 150 6.21 -4.69 16.70
CA THR A 150 5.84 -4.45 18.11
C THR A 150 5.09 -5.63 18.71
N THR A 151 4.20 -6.26 17.96
CA THR A 151 3.48 -7.46 18.39
C THR A 151 4.44 -8.64 18.59
N THR A 152 5.40 -8.81 17.67
CA THR A 152 6.41 -9.88 17.78
C THR A 152 7.36 -9.69 18.95
N GLN A 153 7.65 -8.46 19.37
CA GLN A 153 8.45 -8.20 20.58
C GLN A 153 7.69 -8.49 21.89
N ARG A 154 6.36 -8.51 21.84
CA ARG A 154 5.49 -8.76 23.00
C ARG A 154 5.12 -10.24 23.16
N VAL A 155 5.28 -11.03 22.10
CA VAL A 155 5.10 -12.49 22.06
C VAL A 155 6.42 -13.15 22.42
#